data_AF-A0A1G0IKM0-F1
#
_entry.id   AF-A0A1G0IKM0-F1
#
_cell.length_a   1.000
_cell.length_b   1.000
_cell.length_c   1.000
_cell.angle_alpha   90.00
_cell.angle_beta   90.00
_cell.angle_gamma   90.00
#
_symmetry.space_group_name_H-M   'P 1'
#
loop_
_entity.id
_entity.type
_entity.pdbx_description
1 polymer ?
#
loop_
_entity_poly.entity_id
_entity_poly.type
_entity_poly.pdbx_seq_one_letter_code
_entity_poly.pdbx_strand_id
1 'polypeptide(L)'
;MATIEINPNELESLTEETKKKMGDFLAKTPRRFIRKKCDYTHQGDRLHFTKNLIKSERPDKTLFYVISNAPEHILGEGSFNRIREIIASIEVGADGKVEYQFEGGKALKVRNPNRSHQANKEACGPYCHKLAEEEFERINRFKHLQMEAPIGVKRGEHEKSYSVMKKMPGQPMRAALEHYSRQYPRPTTAAVLNKLLIPLIEAYYDQIYLTGLVHRDIQPENVLIDFSQDETIVNFIDVDNAMLVGDMDTTSGTAGYAPPELFTVNTRRVSVKRDIYSLGVLLVSCVNLLLDPWFYIDEYLLTQTEDLNSQVLKFFYKFIVKNKCFDPDSLLQHVAVEGGFYAYLNAMESKKDDVVMARQAIKDHLKKMTSFHPKDRPHILETIDLFKRLAIQLNSDESRLSVESDEKKREIPLESGSEKTDIPVNVPEKERDLLDDEIRNPLKKFGIFAQNPMLPSPAAIRNHPLPCYTRTLS
;
A
#
# COMPACT_ATOMS: atom_id res chain seq x y z
N MET A 1 -18.31 6.12 47.79
CA MET A 1 -17.59 5.79 46.55
C MET A 1 -17.41 7.07 45.76
N ALA A 2 -16.21 7.62 45.71
CA ALA A 2 -15.94 8.76 44.83
C ALA A 2 -15.79 8.24 43.39
N THR A 3 -16.25 9.02 42.41
CA THR A 3 -15.94 8.76 40.99
C THR A 3 -14.73 9.59 40.63
N ILE A 4 -13.67 8.92 40.17
CA ILE A 4 -12.43 9.53 39.75
C ILE A 4 -12.38 9.44 38.22
N GLU A 5 -12.49 10.59 37.57
CA GLU A 5 -12.32 10.67 36.12
C GLU A 5 -10.83 10.57 35.77
N ILE A 6 -10.52 9.69 34.82
CA ILE A 6 -9.16 9.44 34.36
C ILE A 6 -9.12 9.80 32.89
N ASN A 7 -8.41 10.89 32.58
CA ASN A 7 -8.01 11.23 31.24
C ASN A 7 -6.56 10.77 31.01
N PRO A 8 -6.34 9.67 30.26
CA PRO A 8 -5.00 9.17 29.99
C PRO A 8 -4.07 10.17 29.31
N ASN A 9 -4.61 11.17 28.61
CA ASN A 9 -3.80 12.18 27.92
C ASN A 9 -3.31 13.31 28.85
N GLU A 10 -3.87 13.41 30.06
CA GLU A 10 -3.58 14.47 31.03
C GLU A 10 -3.12 13.83 32.35
N LEU A 11 -2.29 12.78 32.25
CA LEU A 11 -1.82 12.06 33.43
C LEU A 11 -1.11 12.97 34.44
N GLU A 12 -0.42 14.01 33.95
CA GLU A 12 0.24 15.01 34.80
C GLU A 12 -0.72 15.82 35.68
N SER A 13 -1.98 15.98 35.28
CA SER A 13 -2.98 16.72 36.07
C SER A 13 -3.60 15.88 37.19
N LEU A 14 -3.38 14.56 37.19
CA LEU A 14 -3.88 13.65 38.22
C LEU A 14 -3.00 13.71 39.48
N THR A 15 -3.64 13.64 40.65
CA THR A 15 -2.92 13.53 41.92
C THR A 15 -2.12 12.22 41.99
N GLU A 16 -1.00 12.21 42.72
CA GLU A 16 -0.18 10.99 42.88
C GLU A 16 -0.99 9.82 43.50
N GLU A 17 -1.95 10.11 44.38
CA GLU A 17 -2.87 9.11 44.91
C GLU A 17 -3.76 8.51 43.79
N THR A 18 -4.28 9.34 42.90
CA THR A 18 -5.09 8.91 41.75
C THR A 18 -4.27 8.07 40.77
N LYS A 19 -3.05 8.50 40.46
CA LYS A 19 -2.11 7.75 39.61
C LYS A 19 -1.81 6.38 40.19
N LYS A 20 -1.54 6.31 41.49
CA LYS A 20 -1.30 5.04 42.20
C LYS A 20 -2.52 4.12 42.18
N LYS A 21 -3.72 4.63 42.49
CA LYS A 21 -4.97 3.85 42.41
C LYS A 21 -5.24 3.34 41.00
N MET A 22 -5.02 4.17 39.98
CA MET A 22 -5.12 3.77 38.59
C MET A 22 -4.09 2.68 38.24
N GLY A 23 -2.83 2.87 38.63
CA GLY A 23 -1.74 1.92 38.40
C GLY A 23 -1.99 0.58 39.05
N ASP A 24 -2.39 0.56 40.32
CA ASP A 24 -2.77 -0.65 41.04
C ASP A 24 -3.91 -1.40 40.36
N PHE A 25 -4.92 -0.67 39.85
CA PHE A 25 -6.01 -1.25 39.07
C PHE A 25 -5.51 -1.84 37.75
N LEU A 26 -4.74 -1.08 36.97
CA LEU A 26 -4.23 -1.49 35.66
C LEU A 26 -3.24 -2.66 35.75
N ALA A 27 -2.38 -2.70 36.78
CA ALA A 27 -1.44 -3.78 37.01
C ALA A 27 -2.15 -5.11 37.29
N LYS A 28 -3.26 -5.06 38.05
CA LYS A 28 -3.98 -6.27 38.53
C LYS A 28 -5.14 -6.68 37.62
N THR A 29 -5.50 -5.87 36.63
CA THR A 29 -6.68 -6.15 35.80
C THR A 29 -6.43 -7.33 34.85
N PRO A 30 -7.33 -8.34 34.83
CA PRO A 30 -7.29 -9.38 33.80
C PRO A 30 -7.83 -8.89 32.45
N ARG A 31 -8.33 -7.65 32.39
CA ARG A 31 -8.97 -7.09 31.20
C ARG A 31 -7.92 -6.71 30.17
N ARG A 32 -8.06 -7.28 28.97
CA ARG A 32 -7.29 -6.88 27.79
C ARG A 32 -7.74 -5.54 27.19
N PHE A 33 -8.95 -5.08 27.55
CA PHE A 33 -9.53 -3.85 27.03
C PHE A 33 -10.26 -3.08 28.14
N ILE A 34 -9.87 -1.83 28.35
CA ILE A 34 -10.55 -0.88 29.23
C ILE A 34 -11.37 0.05 28.34
N ARG A 35 -12.69 0.04 28.54
CA ARG A 35 -13.63 0.80 27.73
C ARG A 35 -13.85 2.16 28.36
N LYS A 36 -13.82 3.19 27.53
CA LYS A 36 -14.20 4.53 27.98
C LYS A 36 -15.65 4.57 28.45
N LYS A 37 -15.97 5.56 29.29
CA LYS A 37 -17.33 5.79 29.81
C LYS A 37 -17.89 4.57 30.55
N CYS A 38 -17.02 3.82 31.22
CA CYS A 38 -17.36 2.71 32.09
C CYS A 38 -16.73 2.92 33.44
N ASP A 39 -17.48 2.55 34.48
CA ASP A 39 -17.00 2.65 35.85
C ASP A 39 -16.35 1.33 36.26
N TYR A 40 -15.11 1.42 36.71
CA TYR A 40 -14.34 0.29 37.22
C TYR A 40 -14.11 0.47 38.71
N THR A 41 -14.60 -0.45 39.53
CA THR A 41 -14.44 -0.36 40.98
C THR A 41 -13.05 -0.85 41.41
N HIS A 42 -12.32 -0.03 42.14
CA HIS A 42 -11.05 -0.42 42.77
C HIS A 42 -10.92 0.24 44.15
N GLN A 43 -10.62 -0.54 45.19
CA GLN A 43 -10.43 -0.06 46.57
C GLN A 43 -11.55 0.87 47.09
N GLY A 44 -12.81 0.65 46.69
CA GLY A 44 -13.96 1.46 47.13
C GLY A 44 -14.24 2.71 46.30
N ASP A 45 -13.40 3.03 45.31
CA ASP A 45 -13.60 4.13 44.37
C ASP A 45 -14.02 3.62 42.98
N ARG A 46 -14.65 4.50 42.19
CA ARG A 46 -15.04 4.24 40.80
C ARG A 46 -14.07 4.97 39.87
N LEU A 47 -13.27 4.22 39.14
CA LEU A 47 -12.36 4.75 38.12
C LEU A 47 -13.12 4.87 36.79
N HIS A 48 -13.25 6.09 36.26
CA HIS A 48 -13.98 6.40 35.04
C HIS A 48 -13.02 6.86 33.93
N PHE A 49 -12.72 5.98 32.97
CA PHE A 49 -11.78 6.31 31.89
C PHE A 49 -12.47 7.07 30.76
N THR A 50 -11.85 8.15 30.28
CA THR A 50 -12.38 8.96 29.16
C THR A 50 -11.96 8.44 27.77
N LYS A 51 -10.91 7.61 27.71
CA LYS A 51 -10.38 6.96 26.49
C LYS A 51 -10.40 5.44 26.62
N ASN A 52 -10.37 4.75 25.48
CA ASN A 52 -10.23 3.30 25.47
C ASN A 52 -8.76 2.94 25.66
N LEU A 53 -8.48 1.87 26.40
CA LEU A 53 -7.14 1.31 26.54
C LEU A 53 -7.12 -0.13 26.04
N ILE A 54 -6.04 -0.50 25.37
CA ILE A 54 -5.75 -1.90 25.06
C ILE A 54 -4.46 -2.34 25.74
N LYS A 55 -4.54 -3.47 26.44
CA LYS A 55 -3.42 -4.05 27.19
C LYS A 55 -2.52 -4.83 26.25
N SER A 56 -1.24 -4.50 26.23
CA SER A 56 -0.15 -5.30 25.64
C SER A 56 0.74 -5.79 26.79
N GLU A 57 0.79 -7.11 26.98
CA GLU A 57 1.60 -7.71 28.04
C GLU A 57 3.04 -7.88 27.55
N ARG A 58 4.01 -7.33 28.29
CA ARG A 58 5.44 -7.55 28.08
C ARG A 58 5.99 -8.38 29.24
N PRO A 59 7.11 -9.09 29.08
CA PRO A 59 7.67 -9.95 30.13
C PRO A 59 7.98 -9.22 31.45
N ASP A 60 8.33 -7.93 31.37
CA ASP A 60 8.83 -7.09 32.46
C ASP A 60 7.86 -6.00 32.91
N LYS A 61 6.89 -5.63 32.06
CA LYS A 61 5.93 -4.54 32.32
C LYS A 61 4.59 -4.75 31.65
N THR A 62 3.57 -4.07 32.14
CA THR A 62 2.28 -3.98 31.45
C THR A 62 2.16 -2.66 30.71
N LEU A 63 1.88 -2.73 29.41
CA LEU A 63 1.68 -1.55 28.58
C LEU A 63 0.19 -1.41 28.22
N PHE A 64 -0.33 -0.19 28.29
CA PHE A 64 -1.68 0.13 27.82
C PHE A 64 -1.62 1.19 26.74
N TYR A 65 -2.05 0.85 25.52
CA TYR A 65 -2.17 1.82 24.43
C TYR A 65 -3.47 2.59 24.53
N VAL A 66 -3.39 3.91 24.47
CA VAL A 66 -4.53 4.83 24.51
C VAL A 66 -5.09 5.01 23.11
N ILE A 67 -6.39 4.80 22.95
CA ILE A 67 -7.07 4.81 21.66
C ILE A 67 -8.14 5.90 21.66
N SER A 68 -8.06 6.81 20.69
CA SER A 68 -9.11 7.79 20.43
C SER A 68 -10.14 7.26 19.43
N ASN A 69 -11.41 7.59 19.67
CA ASN A 69 -12.48 7.36 18.71
C ASN A 69 -12.75 8.58 17.83
N ALA A 70 -12.04 9.69 18.04
CA ALA A 70 -12.30 10.93 17.33
C ALA A 70 -11.90 10.78 15.85
N PRO A 71 -12.65 11.40 14.90
CA PRO A 71 -12.45 11.22 13.46
C PRO A 71 -11.02 11.53 12.98
N GLU A 72 -10.37 12.54 13.56
CA GLU A 72 -9.02 12.99 13.25
C GLU A 72 -7.93 11.94 13.51
N HIS A 73 -8.23 10.93 14.33
CA HIS A 73 -7.32 9.81 14.62
C HIS A 73 -7.66 8.54 13.83
N ILE A 74 -8.57 8.61 12.84
CA ILE A 74 -8.82 7.51 11.90
C ILE A 74 -7.84 7.68 10.75
N LEU A 75 -6.89 6.73 10.63
CA LEU A 75 -5.86 6.75 9.60
C LEU A 75 -6.30 6.04 8.31
N GLY A 76 -7.25 5.12 8.42
CA GLY A 76 -7.76 4.38 7.28
C GLY A 76 -8.96 3.52 7.65
N GLU A 77 -9.84 3.29 6.69
CA GLU A 77 -11.04 2.50 6.89
C GLU A 77 -11.35 1.68 5.64
N GLY A 78 -11.29 0.36 5.79
CA GLY A 78 -11.68 -0.60 4.77
C GLY A 78 -12.90 -1.41 5.19
N SER A 79 -13.27 -2.37 4.34
CA SER A 79 -14.46 -3.21 4.51
C SER A 79 -14.37 -4.09 5.75
N PHE A 80 -13.17 -4.54 6.11
CA PHE A 80 -12.95 -5.43 7.27
C PHE A 80 -12.10 -4.77 8.37
N ASN A 81 -11.24 -3.84 7.98
CA ASN A 81 -10.21 -3.24 8.81
C ASN A 81 -10.52 -1.77 9.11
N ARG A 82 -10.19 -1.30 10.31
CA ARG A 82 -10.08 0.13 10.60
C ARG A 82 -8.74 0.41 11.26
N ILE A 83 -7.99 1.37 10.72
CA ILE A 83 -6.69 1.79 11.23
C ILE A 83 -6.88 3.08 12.03
N ARG A 84 -6.37 3.10 13.25
CA ARG A 84 -6.44 4.24 14.16
C ARG A 84 -5.06 4.64 14.63
N GLU A 85 -4.87 5.89 14.93
CA GLU A 85 -3.68 6.34 15.65
C GLU A 85 -3.74 5.88 17.12
N ILE A 86 -2.59 5.44 17.63
CA ILE A 86 -2.37 5.28 19.07
C ILE A 86 -1.81 6.61 19.54
N ILE A 87 -2.53 7.28 20.44
CA ILE A 87 -2.22 8.67 20.83
C ILE A 87 -1.26 8.77 22.01
N ALA A 88 -1.15 7.68 22.78
CA ALA A 88 -0.28 7.57 23.94
C ALA A 88 -0.16 6.12 24.41
N SER A 89 0.78 5.88 25.32
CA SER A 89 0.87 4.64 26.09
C SER A 89 1.02 4.93 27.58
N ILE A 90 0.53 4.00 28.40
CA ILE A 90 0.69 3.98 29.85
C ILE A 90 1.49 2.73 30.17
N GLU A 91 2.70 2.91 30.68
CA GLU A 91 3.48 1.83 31.26
C GLU A 91 3.12 1.69 32.74
N VAL A 92 2.90 0.45 33.16
CA VAL A 92 2.57 0.12 34.54
C VAL A 92 3.61 -0.87 35.05
N GLY A 93 4.41 -0.41 36.00
CA GLY A 93 5.38 -1.23 36.73
C GLY A 93 4.69 -2.21 37.67
N ALA A 94 5.44 -3.24 38.09
CA ALA A 94 4.93 -4.26 39.02
C ALA A 94 4.52 -3.69 40.39
N ASP A 95 5.09 -2.54 40.78
CA ASP A 95 4.80 -1.77 42.00
C ASP A 95 3.57 -0.85 41.87
N GLY A 96 2.90 -0.86 40.71
CA GLY A 96 1.77 0.03 40.41
C GLY A 96 2.19 1.44 40.01
N LYS A 97 3.49 1.71 39.84
CA LYS A 97 3.95 2.99 39.29
C LYS A 97 3.51 3.10 37.83
N VAL A 98 2.95 4.25 37.48
CA VAL A 98 2.49 4.53 36.12
C VAL A 98 3.36 5.59 35.48
N GLU A 99 3.81 5.30 34.27
CA GLU A 99 4.57 6.23 33.45
C GLU A 99 3.80 6.48 32.15
N TYR A 100 3.56 7.75 31.87
CA TYR A 100 2.92 8.18 30.63
C TYR A 100 3.97 8.41 29.56
N GLN A 101 3.69 7.92 28.36
CA GLN A 101 4.50 8.23 27.19
C GLN A 101 3.57 8.72 26.09
N PHE A 102 3.84 9.93 25.60
CA PHE A 102 3.21 10.38 24.36
C PHE A 102 3.74 9.51 23.23
N GLU A 103 2.84 8.86 22.50
CA GLU A 103 3.19 7.94 21.42
C GLU A 103 2.90 8.65 20.10
N GLY A 104 3.96 9.16 19.47
CA GLY A 104 3.97 9.46 18.06
C GLY A 104 4.46 8.24 17.29
N GLY A 105 3.77 7.84 16.22
CA GLY A 105 4.33 6.85 15.29
C GLY A 105 3.84 5.41 15.43
N LYS A 106 2.79 5.14 16.22
CA LYS A 106 2.10 3.84 16.24
C LYS A 106 0.64 3.95 15.78
N ALA A 107 0.15 2.85 15.22
CA ALA A 107 -1.22 2.69 14.77
C ALA A 107 -1.82 1.38 15.29
N LEU A 108 -3.14 1.36 15.43
CA LEU A 108 -3.93 0.23 15.84
C LEU A 108 -4.81 -0.23 14.68
N LYS A 109 -4.56 -1.44 14.18
CA LYS A 109 -5.44 -2.14 13.25
C LYS A 109 -6.54 -2.84 14.03
N VAL A 110 -7.78 -2.48 13.76
CA VAL A 110 -8.98 -3.06 14.38
C VAL A 110 -9.74 -3.89 13.36
N ARG A 111 -9.89 -5.18 13.64
CA ARG A 111 -10.72 -6.10 12.85
C ARG A 111 -12.00 -6.44 13.58
N ASN A 112 -13.12 -6.32 12.85
CA ASN A 112 -14.45 -6.44 13.43
C ASN A 112 -15.36 -7.36 12.60
N PRO A 113 -15.79 -8.52 13.13
CA PRO A 113 -16.68 -9.44 12.42
C PRO A 113 -18.07 -8.84 12.11
N ASN A 114 -18.53 -7.84 12.87
CA ASN A 114 -19.82 -7.21 12.54
C ASN A 114 -19.76 -6.40 11.23
N ARG A 115 -18.56 -5.94 10.82
CA ARG A 115 -18.40 -5.37 9.48
C ARG A 115 -18.47 -6.43 8.39
N SER A 116 -17.92 -7.63 8.62
CA SER A 116 -18.02 -8.72 7.65
C SER A 116 -19.47 -9.12 7.39
N HIS A 117 -20.30 -9.14 8.45
CA HIS A 117 -21.73 -9.46 8.35
C HIS A 117 -22.56 -8.35 7.67
N GLN A 118 -22.11 -7.10 7.70
CA GLN A 118 -22.76 -5.98 7.02
C GLN A 118 -22.30 -5.82 5.56
N ALA A 119 -21.06 -6.18 5.24
CA ALA A 119 -20.47 -5.98 3.91
C ALA A 119 -20.82 -7.09 2.91
N ASN A 120 -21.12 -8.33 3.35
CA ASN A 120 -21.68 -9.38 2.49
C ASN A 120 -22.16 -10.58 3.35
N LYS A 121 -23.48 -10.78 3.48
CA LYS A 121 -24.06 -11.87 4.29
C LYS A 121 -23.80 -13.28 3.73
N GLU A 122 -23.40 -13.40 2.45
CA GLU A 122 -23.34 -14.69 1.74
C GLU A 122 -21.93 -15.17 1.38
N ALA A 123 -20.90 -14.31 1.46
CA ALA A 123 -19.56 -14.62 0.92
C ALA A 123 -18.43 -14.73 1.95
N CYS A 124 -18.59 -14.17 3.16
CA CYS A 124 -17.55 -14.20 4.18
C CYS A 124 -18.00 -14.99 5.41
N GLY A 125 -17.28 -16.07 5.72
CA GLY A 125 -17.44 -16.79 6.99
C GLY A 125 -17.23 -15.87 8.21
N PRO A 126 -17.66 -16.27 9.41
CA PRO A 126 -17.48 -15.48 10.61
C PRO A 126 -15.99 -15.30 10.90
N TYR A 127 -15.50 -14.06 10.78
CA TYR A 127 -14.14 -13.71 11.19
C TYR A 127 -13.97 -13.99 12.70
N CYS A 128 -12.90 -14.68 13.08
CA CYS A 128 -12.54 -14.93 14.47
C CYS A 128 -11.10 -14.49 14.75
N HIS A 129 -10.77 -14.25 16.03
CA HIS A 129 -9.43 -13.83 16.43
C HIS A 129 -8.35 -14.85 16.03
N LYS A 130 -8.69 -16.14 15.99
CA LYS A 130 -7.78 -17.21 15.57
C LYS A 130 -7.23 -17.00 14.15
N LEU A 131 -8.05 -16.51 13.22
CA LEU A 131 -7.58 -16.18 11.86
C LEU A 131 -6.54 -15.05 11.90
N ALA A 132 -6.70 -14.08 12.80
CA ALA A 132 -5.71 -13.02 12.99
C ALA A 132 -4.37 -13.57 13.49
N GLU A 133 -4.39 -14.54 14.41
CA GLU A 133 -3.18 -15.20 14.92
C GLU A 133 -2.48 -16.00 13.80
N GLU A 134 -3.25 -16.75 12.99
CA GLU A 134 -2.73 -17.50 11.84
C GLU A 134 -2.16 -16.58 10.75
N GLU A 135 -2.75 -15.40 10.56
CA GLU A 135 -2.24 -14.37 9.65
C GLU A 135 -0.99 -13.67 10.19
N PHE A 136 -0.87 -13.50 11.52
CA PHE A 136 0.23 -12.79 12.14
C PHE A 136 1.60 -13.39 11.79
N GLU A 137 1.72 -14.72 11.73
CA GLU A 137 2.98 -15.39 11.35
C GLU A 137 3.46 -14.98 9.94
N ARG A 138 2.53 -14.77 8.99
CA ARG A 138 2.86 -14.25 7.66
C ARG A 138 3.16 -12.75 7.72
N ILE A 139 2.28 -11.99 8.38
CA ILE A 139 2.37 -10.53 8.44
C ILE A 139 3.66 -10.07 9.15
N ASN A 140 4.11 -10.80 10.16
CA ASN A 140 5.33 -10.50 10.91
C ASN A 140 6.62 -10.67 10.08
N ARG A 141 6.56 -11.24 8.87
CA ARG A 141 7.69 -11.21 7.92
C ARG A 141 7.91 -9.82 7.31
N PHE A 142 6.87 -9.00 7.22
CA PHE A 142 6.94 -7.62 6.75
C PHE A 142 7.47 -6.70 7.85
N LYS A 143 8.79 -6.70 8.04
CA LYS A 143 9.45 -6.04 9.17
C LYS A 143 9.26 -4.52 9.21
N HIS A 144 9.04 -3.88 8.07
CA HIS A 144 8.78 -2.45 7.99
C HIS A 144 7.47 -2.04 8.69
N LEU A 145 6.48 -2.94 8.78
CA LEU A 145 5.21 -2.70 9.47
C LEU A 145 5.32 -2.74 11.00
N GLN A 146 6.33 -3.44 11.54
CA GLN A 146 6.53 -3.64 12.98
C GLN A 146 5.26 -4.10 13.71
N MET A 147 4.57 -5.09 13.12
CA MET A 147 3.31 -5.61 13.66
C MET A 147 3.55 -6.36 14.99
N GLU A 148 2.78 -6.03 16.02
CA GLU A 148 2.67 -6.79 17.26
C GLU A 148 1.63 -7.91 17.12
N ALA A 149 1.78 -8.95 17.94
CA ALA A 149 0.82 -10.05 17.98
C ALA A 149 -0.61 -9.54 18.24
N PRO A 150 -1.62 -10.09 17.55
CA PRO A 150 -2.99 -9.64 17.70
C PRO A 150 -3.53 -9.91 19.10
N ILE A 151 -4.38 -9.02 19.60
CA ILE A 151 -5.02 -9.10 20.90
C ILE A 151 -6.52 -9.32 20.69
N GLY A 152 -7.01 -10.49 21.09
CA GLY A 152 -8.43 -10.83 21.05
C GLY A 152 -9.21 -10.25 22.23
N VAL A 153 -10.35 -9.63 21.94
CA VAL A 153 -11.29 -9.09 22.94
C VAL A 153 -12.69 -9.60 22.64
N LYS A 154 -13.22 -10.45 23.55
CA LYS A 154 -14.57 -11.01 23.47
C LYS A 154 -15.61 -10.14 24.18
N ARG A 155 -16.80 -10.07 23.61
CA ARG A 155 -18.00 -9.42 24.17
C ARG A 155 -19.24 -10.23 23.80
N GLY A 156 -19.72 -11.05 24.73
CA GLY A 156 -20.77 -12.02 24.43
C GLY A 156 -20.30 -12.95 23.32
N GLU A 157 -21.07 -13.05 22.24
CA GLU A 157 -20.75 -13.86 21.06
C GLU A 157 -19.79 -13.15 20.08
N HIS A 158 -19.51 -11.86 20.28
CA HIS A 158 -18.65 -11.09 19.37
C HIS A 158 -17.19 -11.11 19.81
N GLU A 159 -16.28 -11.18 18.85
CA GLU A 159 -14.84 -11.10 19.09
C GLU A 159 -14.19 -10.07 18.17
N LYS A 160 -13.37 -9.18 18.73
CA LYS A 160 -12.55 -8.25 17.95
C LYS A 160 -11.09 -8.60 18.08
N SER A 161 -10.34 -8.40 17.01
CA SER A 161 -8.89 -8.51 17.02
C SER A 161 -8.27 -7.14 16.84
N TYR A 162 -7.25 -6.86 17.62
CA TYR A 162 -6.53 -5.60 17.60
C TYR A 162 -5.05 -5.89 17.40
N SER A 163 -4.41 -5.23 16.43
CA SER A 163 -2.98 -5.37 16.21
C SER A 163 -2.33 -4.00 16.21
N VAL A 164 -1.23 -3.87 16.93
CA VAL A 164 -0.44 -2.64 16.98
C VAL A 164 0.62 -2.72 15.88
N MET A 165 0.84 -1.62 15.17
CA MET A 165 1.81 -1.52 14.08
C MET A 165 2.47 -0.15 14.08
N LYS A 166 3.55 0.00 13.33
CA LYS A 166 4.12 1.31 13.02
C LYS A 166 3.08 2.15 12.26
N LYS A 167 2.94 3.42 12.64
CA LYS A 167 2.24 4.42 11.83
C LYS A 167 3.15 4.76 10.67
N MET A 168 2.80 4.24 9.50
CA MET A 168 3.57 4.48 8.29
C MET A 168 3.40 5.95 7.85
N PRO A 169 4.49 6.67 7.51
CA PRO A 169 4.41 8.03 7.03
C PRO A 169 3.84 8.09 5.61
N GLY A 170 3.44 9.30 5.20
CA GLY A 170 2.90 9.57 3.87
C GLY A 170 1.38 9.46 3.76
N GLN A 171 0.91 9.63 2.53
CA GLN A 171 -0.50 9.55 2.14
C GLN A 171 -0.69 8.44 1.11
N PRO A 172 -1.90 7.88 0.94
CA PRO A 172 -2.18 6.97 -0.17
C PRO A 172 -1.69 7.54 -1.50
N MET A 173 -1.08 6.70 -2.32
CA MET A 173 -0.31 7.09 -3.50
C MET A 173 -1.06 8.08 -4.39
N ARG A 174 -2.37 7.88 -4.62
CA ARG A 174 -3.19 8.79 -5.43
C ARG A 174 -3.17 10.22 -4.87
N ALA A 175 -3.46 10.37 -3.58
CA ALA A 175 -3.46 11.68 -2.92
C ALA A 175 -2.06 12.30 -2.92
N ALA A 176 -1.02 11.50 -2.69
CA ALA A 176 0.36 11.95 -2.73
C ALA A 176 0.75 12.45 -4.14
N LEU A 177 0.39 11.72 -5.20
CA LEU A 177 0.68 12.11 -6.59
C LEU A 177 -0.11 13.33 -7.04
N GLU A 178 -1.36 13.48 -6.59
CA GLU A 178 -2.16 14.69 -6.83
C GLU A 178 -1.57 15.92 -6.12
N HIS A 179 -1.02 15.77 -4.93
CA HIS A 179 -0.34 16.87 -4.25
C HIS A 179 0.97 17.21 -4.96
N TYR A 180 1.78 16.20 -5.26
CA TYR A 180 3.05 16.34 -5.97
C TYR A 180 2.86 17.01 -7.33
N SER A 181 1.82 16.64 -8.09
CA SER A 181 1.57 17.22 -9.42
C SER A 181 1.14 18.68 -9.39
N ARG A 182 0.43 19.11 -8.35
CA ARG A 182 0.09 20.53 -8.16
C ARG A 182 1.33 21.34 -7.83
N GLN A 183 2.25 20.79 -7.05
CA GLN A 183 3.51 21.44 -6.66
C GLN A 183 4.54 21.43 -7.80
N TYR A 184 4.61 20.33 -8.55
CA TYR A 184 5.54 20.07 -9.64
C TYR A 184 4.75 19.68 -10.89
N PRO A 185 4.12 20.63 -11.60
CA PRO A 185 3.23 20.33 -12.72
C PRO A 185 3.95 19.79 -13.97
N ARG A 186 5.29 19.82 -14.00
CA ARG A 186 6.12 19.44 -15.15
C ARG A 186 7.44 18.79 -14.68
N PRO A 187 7.40 17.65 -13.99
CA PRO A 187 8.62 17.02 -13.51
C PRO A 187 9.44 16.51 -14.70
N THR A 188 10.77 16.55 -14.61
CA THR A 188 11.64 15.94 -15.62
C THR A 188 11.53 14.41 -15.55
N THR A 189 11.94 13.71 -16.62
CA THR A 189 12.00 12.24 -16.60
C THR A 189 12.95 11.74 -15.50
N ALA A 190 14.07 12.43 -15.28
CA ALA A 190 14.98 12.12 -14.18
C ALA A 190 14.31 12.33 -12.81
N ALA A 191 13.56 13.41 -12.62
CA ALA A 191 12.82 13.65 -11.39
C ALA A 191 11.78 12.56 -11.11
N VAL A 192 11.02 12.12 -12.13
CA VAL A 192 10.06 11.02 -11.95
C VAL A 192 10.75 9.69 -11.66
N LEU A 193 11.87 9.39 -12.29
CA LEU A 193 12.67 8.20 -11.94
C LEU A 193 13.12 8.27 -10.47
N ASN A 194 13.79 9.35 -10.08
CA ASN A 194 14.43 9.48 -8.77
C ASN A 194 13.45 9.69 -7.61
N LYS A 195 12.35 10.43 -7.83
CA LYS A 195 11.38 10.75 -6.78
C LYS A 195 10.20 9.78 -6.73
N LEU A 196 9.90 9.03 -7.80
CA LEU A 196 8.72 8.16 -7.86
C LEU A 196 9.09 6.71 -8.17
N LEU A 197 9.56 6.44 -9.39
CA LEU A 197 9.60 5.07 -9.90
C LEU A 197 10.66 4.22 -9.19
N ILE A 198 11.87 4.75 -8.97
CA ILE A 198 12.95 4.04 -8.27
C ILE A 198 12.59 3.79 -6.79
N PRO A 199 12.15 4.78 -5.99
CA PRO A 199 11.71 4.54 -4.62
C PRO A 199 10.60 3.48 -4.51
N LEU A 200 9.65 3.46 -5.46
CA LEU A 200 8.57 2.47 -5.48
C LEU A 200 9.08 1.03 -5.67
N ILE A 201 9.96 0.80 -6.65
CA ILE A 201 10.48 -0.53 -6.95
C ILE A 201 11.49 -1.02 -5.91
N GLU A 202 12.27 -0.12 -5.31
CA GLU A 202 13.17 -0.44 -4.20
C GLU A 202 12.39 -0.79 -2.93
N ALA A 203 11.38 0.01 -2.59
CA ALA A 203 10.49 -0.31 -1.47
C ALA A 203 9.78 -1.65 -1.68
N TYR A 204 9.31 -1.96 -2.90
CA TYR A 204 8.73 -3.28 -3.18
C TYR A 204 9.75 -4.39 -2.96
N TYR A 205 10.99 -4.21 -3.43
CA TYR A 205 12.05 -5.19 -3.27
C TYR A 205 12.34 -5.47 -1.79
N ASP A 206 12.59 -4.41 -1.02
CA ASP A 206 12.99 -4.50 0.39
C ASP A 206 11.84 -4.95 1.30
N GLN A 207 10.64 -4.42 1.08
CA GLN A 207 9.51 -4.63 1.98
C GLN A 207 8.75 -5.90 1.66
N ILE A 208 8.66 -6.28 0.37
CA ILE A 208 7.83 -7.41 -0.08
C ILE A 208 8.68 -8.55 -0.62
N TYR A 209 9.44 -8.33 -1.68
CA TYR A 209 10.12 -9.41 -2.41
C TYR A 209 11.06 -10.23 -1.51
N LEU A 210 11.88 -9.57 -0.68
CA LEU A 210 12.82 -10.25 0.23
C LEU A 210 12.13 -11.10 1.32
N THR A 211 10.84 -10.92 1.56
CA THR A 211 10.09 -11.73 2.54
C THR A 211 9.78 -13.14 2.04
N GLY A 212 9.93 -13.39 0.74
CA GLY A 212 9.48 -14.62 0.08
C GLY A 212 7.96 -14.76 -0.04
N LEU A 213 7.21 -13.70 0.31
CA LEU A 213 5.77 -13.61 0.14
C LEU A 213 5.43 -12.78 -1.11
N VAL A 214 4.25 -13.05 -1.67
CA VAL A 214 3.63 -12.26 -2.74
C VAL A 214 2.51 -11.44 -2.11
N HIS A 215 2.52 -10.12 -2.31
CA HIS A 215 1.56 -9.17 -1.73
C HIS A 215 0.14 -9.41 -2.22
N ARG A 216 -0.03 -9.70 -3.52
CA ARG A 216 -1.28 -10.12 -4.18
C ARG A 216 -2.37 -9.05 -4.31
N ASP A 217 -2.17 -7.87 -3.71
CA ASP A 217 -3.08 -6.72 -3.80
C ASP A 217 -2.35 -5.37 -3.93
N ILE A 218 -1.35 -5.29 -4.83
CA ILE A 218 -0.62 -4.05 -5.10
C ILE A 218 -1.50 -3.11 -5.93
N GLN A 219 -1.81 -1.94 -5.36
CA GLN A 219 -2.61 -0.87 -5.97
C GLN A 219 -2.35 0.46 -5.23
N PRO A 220 -2.75 1.62 -5.77
CA PRO A 220 -2.48 2.93 -5.17
C PRO A 220 -2.97 3.10 -3.73
N GLU A 221 -4.09 2.47 -3.37
CA GLU A 221 -4.69 2.54 -2.03
C GLU A 221 -3.84 1.81 -0.97
N ASN A 222 -3.02 0.84 -1.40
CA ASN A 222 -2.15 0.02 -0.56
C ASN A 222 -0.68 0.46 -0.57
N VAL A 223 -0.39 1.66 -1.12
CA VAL A 223 0.94 2.26 -1.12
C VAL A 223 0.85 3.66 -0.53
N LEU A 224 1.56 3.91 0.57
CA LEU A 224 1.71 5.25 1.12
C LEU A 224 3.00 5.88 0.60
N ILE A 225 2.93 7.13 0.19
CA ILE A 225 4.08 7.90 -0.29
C ILE A 225 4.20 9.19 0.51
N ASP A 226 5.41 9.49 0.97
CA ASP A 226 5.76 10.74 1.63
C ASP A 226 6.81 11.50 0.80
N PHE A 227 6.45 12.70 0.37
CA PHE A 227 7.34 13.63 -0.35
C PHE A 227 7.84 14.78 0.54
N SER A 228 7.58 14.73 1.85
CA SER A 228 7.95 15.83 2.77
C SER A 228 9.46 15.97 2.97
N GLN A 229 10.23 14.94 2.68
CA GLN A 229 11.69 14.90 2.79
C GLN A 229 12.34 14.86 1.39
N ASP A 230 13.65 15.11 1.34
CA ASP A 230 14.41 14.99 0.10
C ASP A 230 14.40 13.56 -0.46
N GLU A 231 14.38 12.55 0.41
CA GLU A 231 14.17 11.16 0.00
C GLU A 231 12.68 10.82 0.05
N THR A 232 12.16 10.28 -1.05
CA THR A 232 10.78 9.79 -1.09
C THR A 232 10.67 8.53 -0.25
N ILE A 233 9.80 8.55 0.76
CA ILE A 233 9.49 7.35 1.55
C ILE A 233 8.27 6.66 0.92
N VAL A 234 8.42 5.37 0.61
CA VAL A 234 7.35 4.52 0.10
C VAL A 234 7.08 3.39 1.09
N ASN A 235 5.81 3.12 1.38
CA ASN A 235 5.40 2.05 2.27
C ASN A 235 4.28 1.21 1.64
N PHE A 236 4.54 -0.07 1.39
CA PHE A 236 3.52 -1.05 1.04
C PHE A 236 2.77 -1.46 2.31
N ILE A 237 1.44 -1.31 2.28
CA ILE A 237 0.54 -1.59 3.40
C ILE A 237 -0.55 -2.57 2.97
N ASP A 238 -1.34 -3.04 3.94
CA ASP A 238 -2.41 -4.02 3.74
C ASP A 238 -1.98 -5.35 3.11
N VAL A 239 -1.04 -6.01 3.78
CA VAL A 239 -0.48 -7.32 3.43
C VAL A 239 -1.37 -8.51 3.80
N ASP A 240 -2.66 -8.28 4.07
CA ASP A 240 -3.59 -9.32 4.56
C ASP A 240 -3.80 -10.45 3.54
N ASN A 241 -3.67 -10.15 2.25
CA ASN A 241 -3.79 -11.10 1.15
C ASN A 241 -2.48 -11.84 0.82
N ALA A 242 -1.39 -11.56 1.55
CA ALA A 242 -0.08 -12.08 1.20
C ALA A 242 0.04 -13.60 1.42
N MET A 243 0.73 -14.27 0.50
CA MET A 243 0.95 -15.73 0.53
C MET A 243 2.39 -16.09 0.17
N LEU A 244 2.85 -17.25 0.64
CA LEU A 244 4.18 -17.74 0.32
C LEU A 244 4.26 -18.11 -1.16
N VAL A 245 5.39 -17.79 -1.79
CA VAL A 245 5.68 -18.25 -3.15
C VAL A 245 5.59 -19.78 -3.17
N GLY A 246 4.84 -20.32 -4.12
CA GLY A 246 4.61 -21.76 -4.25
C GLY A 246 3.36 -22.28 -3.54
N ASP A 247 2.72 -21.53 -2.64
CA ASP A 247 1.45 -21.95 -2.03
C ASP A 247 0.32 -22.05 -3.06
N MET A 248 -0.74 -22.80 -2.75
CA MET A 248 -1.92 -22.91 -3.61
C MET A 248 -2.58 -21.54 -3.77
N ASP A 249 -2.64 -21.03 -5.00
CA ASP A 249 -3.17 -19.68 -5.24
C ASP A 249 -4.69 -19.65 -5.09
N THR A 250 -5.18 -18.53 -4.58
CA THR A 250 -6.61 -18.19 -4.55
C THR A 250 -6.88 -17.00 -5.46
N THR A 251 -8.12 -16.89 -5.92
CA THR A 251 -8.56 -15.73 -6.67
C THR A 251 -8.74 -14.55 -5.70
N SER A 252 -7.79 -13.62 -5.68
CA SER A 252 -7.82 -12.40 -4.86
C SER A 252 -7.18 -11.23 -5.60
N GLY A 253 -7.19 -10.05 -4.99
CA GLY A 253 -6.64 -8.82 -5.56
C GLY A 253 -7.73 -7.88 -6.07
N THR A 254 -7.31 -6.73 -6.55
CA THR A 254 -8.21 -5.66 -6.96
C THR A 254 -8.35 -5.57 -8.48
N ALA A 255 -9.59 -5.37 -8.95
CA ALA A 255 -9.89 -5.26 -10.37
C ALA A 255 -9.05 -4.16 -11.05
N GLY A 256 -8.61 -4.40 -12.28
CA GLY A 256 -7.72 -3.48 -13.01
C GLY A 256 -6.22 -3.67 -12.72
N TYR A 257 -5.86 -4.07 -11.50
CA TYR A 257 -4.47 -4.36 -11.10
C TYR A 257 -4.15 -5.86 -11.07
N ALA A 258 -5.18 -6.70 -10.95
CA ALA A 258 -5.08 -8.15 -10.98
C ALA A 258 -4.55 -8.66 -12.34
N PRO A 259 -3.57 -9.58 -12.34
CA PRO A 259 -2.98 -10.07 -13.59
C PRO A 259 -3.90 -11.07 -14.32
N PRO A 260 -3.77 -11.18 -15.65
CA PRO A 260 -4.72 -11.92 -16.48
C PRO A 260 -4.79 -13.44 -16.18
N GLU A 261 -3.70 -14.04 -15.68
CA GLU A 261 -3.65 -15.46 -15.33
C GLU A 261 -4.65 -15.86 -14.23
N LEU A 262 -5.09 -14.93 -13.39
CA LEU A 262 -6.13 -15.21 -12.39
C LEU A 262 -7.49 -15.54 -13.04
N PHE A 263 -7.68 -15.15 -14.30
CA PHE A 263 -8.93 -15.36 -15.05
C PHE A 263 -8.84 -16.49 -16.07
N THR A 264 -7.62 -16.87 -16.48
CA THR A 264 -7.38 -17.79 -17.61
C THR A 264 -6.75 -19.09 -17.19
N VAL A 265 -5.87 -19.06 -16.20
CA VAL A 265 -5.09 -20.21 -15.79
C VAL A 265 -5.78 -20.84 -14.60
N ASN A 266 -5.84 -22.17 -14.56
CA ASN A 266 -5.93 -22.88 -13.30
C ASN A 266 -4.62 -22.64 -12.52
N THR A 267 -4.41 -21.41 -11.99
CA THR A 267 -3.22 -21.04 -11.23
C THR A 267 -3.11 -21.97 -10.03
N ARG A 268 -2.24 -22.97 -10.13
CA ARG A 268 -2.06 -23.94 -9.05
C ARG A 268 -1.19 -23.37 -7.94
N ARG A 269 -0.31 -22.39 -8.23
CA ARG A 269 0.63 -21.85 -7.23
C ARG A 269 0.88 -20.34 -7.37
N VAL A 270 1.03 -19.68 -6.23
CA VAL A 270 1.38 -18.26 -6.10
C VAL A 270 2.81 -18.02 -6.62
N SER A 271 2.99 -16.97 -7.40
CA SER A 271 4.30 -16.58 -7.98
C SER A 271 4.54 -15.08 -7.84
N VAL A 272 5.81 -14.68 -7.65
CA VAL A 272 6.23 -13.27 -7.63
C VAL A 272 5.83 -12.50 -8.88
N LYS A 273 5.68 -13.20 -10.02
CA LYS A 273 5.28 -12.62 -11.30
C LYS A 273 3.90 -11.96 -11.25
N ARG A 274 3.05 -12.34 -10.29
CA ARG A 274 1.76 -11.68 -10.02
C ARG A 274 1.97 -10.24 -9.55
N ASP A 275 2.81 -10.04 -8.54
CA ASP A 275 3.14 -8.70 -8.05
C ASP A 275 3.88 -7.87 -9.08
N ILE A 276 4.77 -8.48 -9.90
CA ILE A 276 5.46 -7.75 -10.98
C ILE A 276 4.47 -7.14 -11.97
N TYR A 277 3.39 -7.84 -12.30
CA TYR A 277 2.33 -7.30 -13.15
C TYR A 277 1.61 -6.14 -12.47
N SER A 278 1.12 -6.33 -11.24
CA SER A 278 0.37 -5.31 -10.52
C SER A 278 1.21 -4.06 -10.25
N LEU A 279 2.49 -4.24 -9.93
CA LEU A 279 3.48 -3.16 -9.81
C LEU A 279 3.69 -2.45 -11.15
N GLY A 280 3.74 -3.16 -12.28
CA GLY A 280 3.83 -2.57 -13.61
C GLY A 280 2.64 -1.67 -13.93
N VAL A 281 1.41 -2.11 -13.62
CA VAL A 281 0.19 -1.30 -13.78
C VAL A 281 0.24 -0.07 -12.86
N LEU A 282 0.64 -0.24 -11.60
CA LEU A 282 0.80 0.86 -10.64
C LEU A 282 1.81 1.92 -11.12
N LEU A 283 2.97 1.50 -11.65
CA LEU A 283 3.99 2.41 -12.18
C LEU A 283 3.52 3.15 -13.44
N VAL A 284 2.67 2.52 -14.27
CA VAL A 284 2.00 3.22 -15.38
C VAL A 284 1.12 4.35 -14.85
N SER A 285 0.35 4.09 -13.79
CA SER A 285 -0.49 5.12 -13.15
C SER A 285 0.33 6.26 -12.53
N CYS A 286 1.58 6.01 -12.10
CA CYS A 286 2.50 7.07 -11.65
C CYS A 286 2.90 8.05 -12.76
N VAL A 287 3.10 7.55 -13.99
CA VAL A 287 3.55 8.38 -15.13
C VAL A 287 2.41 9.00 -15.91
N ASN A 288 1.17 8.56 -15.66
CA ASN A 288 -0.05 9.18 -16.12
C ASN A 288 -1.23 8.78 -15.23
N LEU A 289 -1.74 9.74 -14.46
CA LEU A 289 -2.88 9.50 -13.57
C LEU A 289 -4.15 9.10 -14.32
N LEU A 290 -4.34 9.53 -15.57
CA LEU A 290 -5.50 9.13 -16.38
C LEU A 290 -5.41 7.67 -16.83
N LEU A 291 -4.23 7.05 -16.72
CA LEU A 291 -3.99 5.64 -17.04
C LEU A 291 -4.24 4.68 -15.86
N ASP A 292 -4.75 5.19 -14.74
CA ASP A 292 -5.26 4.35 -13.67
C ASP A 292 -6.48 3.54 -14.13
N PRO A 293 -6.50 2.22 -13.92
CA PRO A 293 -7.67 1.39 -14.21
C PRO A 293 -8.99 1.93 -13.66
N TRP A 294 -8.95 2.65 -12.53
CA TRP A 294 -10.14 3.23 -11.91
C TRP A 294 -10.68 4.48 -12.62
N PHE A 295 -9.84 5.28 -13.28
CA PHE A 295 -10.31 6.45 -14.04
C PHE A 295 -10.98 6.07 -15.36
N TYR A 296 -10.78 4.85 -15.85
CA TYR A 296 -11.41 4.34 -17.06
C TYR A 296 -12.81 3.75 -16.86
N ILE A 297 -13.32 3.79 -15.63
CA ILE A 297 -14.70 3.44 -15.38
C ILE A 297 -15.57 4.61 -15.80
N ASP A 298 -15.97 4.59 -17.07
CA ASP A 298 -16.89 5.56 -17.64
C ASP A 298 -18.22 5.56 -16.87
N GLU A 299 -18.88 6.71 -16.81
CA GLU A 299 -20.24 6.86 -16.27
C GLU A 299 -21.20 5.87 -16.96
N TYR A 300 -20.92 5.53 -18.23
CA TYR A 300 -21.62 4.49 -18.98
C TYR A 300 -21.53 3.08 -18.36
N LEU A 301 -20.36 2.65 -17.86
CA LEU A 301 -20.20 1.35 -17.19
C LEU A 301 -20.89 1.31 -15.82
N LEU A 302 -21.08 2.47 -15.19
CA LEU A 302 -21.81 2.62 -13.93
C LEU A 302 -23.33 2.51 -14.09
N THR A 303 -23.87 2.64 -15.32
CA THR A 303 -25.32 2.65 -15.58
C THR A 303 -25.92 1.28 -15.94
N GLN A 304 -25.08 0.27 -16.22
CA GLN A 304 -25.50 -1.10 -16.53
C GLN A 304 -25.73 -1.88 -15.23
N THR A 305 -26.78 -2.71 -15.18
CA THR A 305 -27.23 -3.47 -13.99
C THR A 305 -26.36 -4.69 -13.63
N GLU A 306 -25.22 -4.91 -14.31
CA GLU A 306 -24.24 -5.95 -13.96
C GLU A 306 -23.24 -5.45 -12.90
N ASP A 307 -22.67 -6.38 -12.13
CA ASP A 307 -21.55 -6.12 -11.21
C ASP A 307 -20.42 -5.34 -11.89
N LEU A 308 -20.12 -4.15 -11.37
CA LEU A 308 -19.13 -3.20 -11.92
C LEU A 308 -17.74 -3.85 -12.00
N ASN A 309 -17.35 -4.63 -10.98
CA ASN A 309 -16.07 -5.31 -10.96
C ASN A 309 -15.93 -6.29 -12.13
N SER A 310 -16.96 -7.09 -12.41
CA SER A 310 -17.01 -7.99 -13.56
C SER A 310 -16.85 -7.26 -14.90
N GLN A 311 -17.47 -6.08 -15.06
CA GLN A 311 -17.36 -5.29 -16.30
C GLN A 311 -15.95 -4.74 -16.52
N VAL A 312 -15.37 -4.12 -15.48
CA VAL A 312 -13.99 -3.60 -15.46
C VAL A 312 -13.01 -4.71 -15.80
N LEU A 313 -13.16 -5.86 -15.14
CA LEU A 313 -12.33 -7.04 -15.40
C LEU A 313 -12.46 -7.53 -16.84
N LYS A 314 -13.68 -7.67 -17.37
CA LYS A 314 -13.90 -8.09 -18.77
C LYS A 314 -13.25 -7.12 -19.76
N PHE A 315 -13.35 -5.81 -19.54
CA PHE A 315 -12.76 -4.79 -20.39
C PHE A 315 -11.24 -4.90 -20.41
N PHE A 316 -10.60 -4.81 -19.23
CA PHE A 316 -9.15 -4.90 -19.12
C PHE A 316 -8.63 -6.24 -19.61
N TYR A 317 -9.31 -7.35 -19.28
CA TYR A 317 -8.92 -8.66 -19.75
C TYR A 317 -8.90 -8.75 -21.28
N LYS A 318 -9.97 -8.34 -21.97
CA LYS A 318 -10.01 -8.31 -23.44
C LYS A 318 -8.90 -7.44 -24.02
N PHE A 319 -8.64 -6.31 -23.38
CA PHE A 319 -7.60 -5.38 -23.78
C PHE A 319 -6.21 -5.99 -23.66
N ILE A 320 -5.87 -6.60 -22.51
CA ILE A 320 -4.57 -7.23 -22.26
C ILE A 320 -4.37 -8.41 -23.21
N VAL A 321 -5.40 -9.23 -23.46
CA VAL A 321 -5.32 -10.34 -24.43
C VAL A 321 -5.02 -9.83 -25.83
N LYS A 322 -5.71 -8.78 -26.29
CA LYS A 322 -5.51 -8.18 -27.61
C LYS A 322 -4.07 -7.66 -27.78
N ASN A 323 -3.55 -6.97 -26.76
CA ASN A 323 -2.25 -6.29 -26.82
C ASN A 323 -1.08 -7.12 -26.26
N LYS A 324 -1.37 -8.33 -25.75
CA LYS A 324 -0.43 -9.22 -25.02
C LYS A 324 0.22 -8.61 -23.77
N CYS A 325 -0.20 -7.42 -23.35
CA CYS A 325 0.25 -6.70 -22.16
C CYS A 325 -0.76 -5.59 -21.81
N PHE A 326 -0.59 -4.97 -20.64
CA PHE A 326 -1.25 -3.69 -20.37
C PHE A 326 -0.51 -2.60 -21.15
N ASP A 327 -1.01 -2.27 -22.35
CA ASP A 327 -0.42 -1.29 -23.27
C ASP A 327 -1.09 0.10 -23.14
N PRO A 328 -0.41 1.09 -22.59
CA PRO A 328 -0.98 2.42 -22.34
C PRO A 328 -1.34 3.20 -23.60
N ASP A 329 -0.61 3.04 -24.72
CA ASP A 329 -0.92 3.77 -25.96
C ASP A 329 -2.22 3.30 -26.57
N SER A 330 -2.44 1.98 -26.52
CA SER A 330 -3.66 1.38 -27.02
C SER A 330 -4.86 1.79 -26.16
N LEU A 331 -4.68 2.09 -24.86
CA LEU A 331 -5.74 2.62 -24.00
C LEU A 331 -6.08 4.07 -24.35
N LEU A 332 -5.06 4.89 -24.63
CA LEU A 332 -5.25 6.30 -24.98
C LEU A 332 -5.98 6.47 -26.31
N GLN A 333 -5.91 5.52 -27.24
CA GLN A 333 -6.76 5.56 -28.45
C GLN A 333 -8.25 5.44 -28.13
N HIS A 334 -8.61 4.86 -26.98
CA HIS A 334 -9.99 4.71 -26.54
C HIS A 334 -10.47 5.87 -25.68
N VAL A 335 -9.60 6.80 -25.28
CA VAL A 335 -9.94 7.93 -24.41
C VAL A 335 -9.42 9.21 -25.05
N ALA A 336 -10.31 10.17 -25.34
CA ALA A 336 -9.95 11.43 -25.99
C ALA A 336 -9.09 12.32 -25.08
N VAL A 337 -7.83 11.97 -24.89
CA VAL A 337 -6.89 12.59 -23.94
C VAL A 337 -5.73 13.24 -24.68
N GLU A 338 -5.53 14.53 -24.44
CA GLU A 338 -4.30 15.25 -24.81
C GLU A 338 -3.16 14.90 -23.83
N GLY A 339 -1.94 14.65 -24.34
CA GLY A 339 -0.73 14.49 -23.51
C GLY A 339 -0.08 13.10 -23.48
N GLY A 340 -0.74 12.07 -23.99
CA GLY A 340 -0.12 10.75 -24.24
C GLY A 340 0.28 9.94 -22.99
N PHE A 341 1.09 8.89 -23.17
CA PHE A 341 1.55 7.99 -22.08
C PHE A 341 2.26 8.73 -20.94
N TYR A 342 2.88 9.87 -21.26
CA TYR A 342 3.63 10.72 -20.36
C TYR A 342 2.87 11.99 -19.98
N ALA A 343 1.54 12.02 -20.02
CA ALA A 343 0.76 13.23 -19.76
C ALA A 343 1.13 13.91 -18.42
N TYR A 344 1.48 13.14 -17.38
CA TYR A 344 1.99 13.67 -16.10
C TYR A 344 3.41 14.25 -16.20
N LEU A 345 4.21 13.69 -17.10
CA LEU A 345 5.59 14.06 -17.43
C LEU A 345 5.67 15.13 -18.53
N ASN A 346 4.54 15.65 -19.01
CA ASN A 346 4.45 16.50 -20.19
C ASN A 346 3.88 17.86 -19.86
N ALA A 347 4.78 18.85 -19.80
CA ALA A 347 4.52 20.06 -20.58
C ALA A 347 5.79 20.77 -21.11
N MET A 348 6.86 20.02 -21.38
CA MET A 348 7.77 20.30 -22.50
C MET A 348 8.32 18.97 -23.03
N GLU A 349 7.99 18.62 -24.27
CA GLU A 349 8.74 17.59 -25.00
C GLU A 349 10.19 18.07 -25.10
N SER A 350 11.06 17.53 -24.25
CA SER A 350 12.49 17.62 -24.52
C SER A 350 12.73 16.92 -25.86
N LYS A 351 13.18 17.67 -26.86
CA LYS A 351 13.62 17.14 -28.15
C LYS A 351 15.01 16.49 -28.08
N LYS A 352 15.59 16.37 -26.88
CA LYS A 352 16.87 15.68 -26.69
C LYS A 352 16.66 14.19 -26.87
N ASP A 353 17.42 13.60 -27.79
CA ASP A 353 17.32 12.19 -28.14
C ASP A 353 17.42 11.27 -26.91
N ASP A 354 18.29 11.58 -25.95
CA ASP A 354 18.46 10.77 -24.73
C ASP A 354 17.21 10.72 -23.84
N VAL A 355 16.47 11.82 -23.72
CA VAL A 355 15.22 11.86 -22.93
C VAL A 355 14.13 11.05 -23.62
N VAL A 356 14.04 11.15 -24.95
CA VAL A 356 13.08 10.39 -25.76
C VAL A 356 13.38 8.90 -25.68
N MET A 357 14.65 8.51 -25.81
CA MET A 357 15.10 7.12 -25.69
C MET A 357 14.88 6.56 -24.29
N ALA A 358 15.17 7.33 -23.24
CA ALA A 358 14.92 6.92 -21.86
C ALA A 358 13.43 6.71 -21.58
N ARG A 359 12.58 7.63 -22.05
CA ARG A 359 11.12 7.47 -22.00
C ARG A 359 10.71 6.19 -22.73
N GLN A 360 11.13 6.00 -23.98
CA GLN A 360 10.79 4.79 -24.72
C GLN A 360 11.23 3.50 -24.00
N ALA A 361 12.43 3.49 -23.41
CA ALA A 361 12.92 2.36 -22.61
C ALA A 361 12.06 2.09 -21.36
N ILE A 362 11.65 3.12 -20.61
CA ILE A 362 10.74 2.98 -19.46
C ILE A 362 9.43 2.35 -19.92
N LYS A 363 8.85 2.87 -21.00
CA LYS A 363 7.57 2.39 -21.56
C LYS A 363 7.64 0.93 -21.97
N ASP A 364 8.66 0.56 -22.72
CA ASP A 364 8.85 -0.82 -23.18
C ASP A 364 9.06 -1.78 -22.00
N HIS A 365 9.76 -1.31 -20.95
CA HIS A 365 9.94 -2.10 -19.75
C HIS A 365 8.65 -2.27 -18.95
N LEU A 366 7.82 -1.24 -18.83
CA LEU A 366 6.51 -1.33 -18.20
C LEU A 366 5.57 -2.28 -18.95
N LYS A 367 5.60 -2.28 -20.30
CA LYS A 367 4.89 -3.28 -21.11
C LYS A 367 5.38 -4.71 -20.85
N LYS A 368 6.69 -4.90 -20.65
CA LYS A 368 7.25 -6.21 -20.25
C LYS A 368 6.75 -6.63 -18.87
N MET A 369 6.78 -5.74 -17.87
CA MET A 369 6.24 -6.00 -16.53
C MET A 369 4.78 -6.45 -16.54
N THR A 370 3.97 -5.87 -17.44
CA THR A 370 2.54 -6.18 -17.58
C THR A 370 2.25 -7.22 -18.67
N SER A 371 3.21 -8.04 -19.08
CA SER A 371 3.01 -9.07 -20.10
C SER A 371 1.92 -10.07 -19.70
N PHE A 372 1.14 -10.52 -20.69
CA PHE A 372 0.05 -11.47 -20.49
C PHE A 372 0.54 -12.77 -19.87
N HIS A 373 1.65 -13.33 -20.37
CA HIS A 373 2.25 -14.52 -19.79
C HIS A 373 3.22 -14.17 -18.64
N PRO A 374 3.09 -14.80 -17.46
CA PRO A 374 3.97 -14.54 -16.32
C PRO A 374 5.46 -14.74 -16.60
N LYS A 375 5.81 -15.68 -17.48
CA LYS A 375 7.21 -16.00 -17.85
C LYS A 375 7.92 -14.87 -18.59
N ASP A 376 7.17 -14.02 -19.29
CA ASP A 376 7.73 -12.93 -20.10
C ASP A 376 7.99 -11.66 -19.26
N ARG A 377 7.50 -11.62 -18.02
CA ARG A 377 7.71 -10.51 -17.11
C ARG A 377 9.14 -10.55 -16.55
N PRO A 378 9.83 -9.41 -16.37
CA PRO A 378 11.22 -9.36 -15.93
C PRO A 378 11.38 -9.78 -14.46
N HIS A 379 12.61 -9.97 -14.03
CA HIS A 379 12.93 -9.96 -12.60
C HIS A 379 12.92 -8.52 -12.06
N ILE A 380 12.54 -8.33 -10.79
CA ILE A 380 12.49 -6.97 -10.19
C ILE A 380 13.84 -6.25 -10.20
N LEU A 381 14.93 -7.00 -10.00
CA LEU A 381 16.30 -6.44 -10.05
C LEU A 381 16.66 -5.88 -11.43
N GLU A 382 16.14 -6.48 -12.52
CA GLU A 382 16.35 -5.93 -13.87
C GLU A 382 15.65 -4.58 -14.04
N THR A 383 14.47 -4.41 -13.42
CA THR A 383 13.76 -3.12 -13.39
C THR A 383 14.55 -2.06 -12.62
N ILE A 384 15.06 -2.43 -11.43
CA ILE A 384 15.85 -1.53 -10.59
C ILE A 384 17.11 -1.06 -11.32
N ASP A 385 17.86 -2.01 -11.90
CA ASP A 385 19.07 -1.70 -12.67
C ASP A 385 18.77 -0.76 -13.85
N LEU A 386 17.76 -1.09 -14.66
CA LEU A 386 17.40 -0.27 -15.81
C LEU A 386 17.05 1.16 -15.39
N PHE A 387 16.18 1.32 -14.39
CA PHE A 387 15.69 2.65 -14.00
C PHE A 387 16.80 3.48 -13.37
N LYS A 388 17.69 2.88 -12.57
CA LYS A 388 18.87 3.57 -12.03
C LYS A 388 19.84 3.99 -13.12
N ARG A 389 20.13 3.13 -14.11
CA ARG A 389 21.00 3.50 -15.25
C ARG A 389 20.43 4.67 -16.04
N LEU A 390 19.13 4.64 -16.33
CA LEU A 390 18.46 5.76 -17.02
C LEU A 390 18.50 7.04 -16.18
N ALA A 391 18.30 6.96 -14.86
CA ALA A 391 18.39 8.13 -13.98
C ALA A 391 19.80 8.73 -13.96
N ILE A 392 20.84 7.89 -13.89
CA ILE A 392 22.24 8.33 -13.94
C ILE A 392 22.55 9.01 -15.28
N GLN A 393 22.18 8.39 -16.39
CA GLN A 393 22.39 8.94 -17.74
C GLN A 393 21.77 10.34 -17.87
N LEU A 394 20.52 10.50 -17.43
CA LEU A 394 19.81 11.78 -17.51
C LEU A 394 20.40 12.85 -16.57
N ASN A 395 20.86 12.46 -15.37
CA ASN A 395 21.46 13.38 -14.40
C ASN A 395 22.89 13.81 -14.81
N SER A 396 23.68 12.92 -15.43
CA SER A 396 25.04 13.26 -15.90
C SER A 396 25.01 14.36 -16.97
N ASP A 397 23.97 14.41 -17.80
CA ASP A 397 23.82 15.44 -18.83
C ASP A 397 23.31 16.78 -18.27
N GLU A 398 22.54 16.78 -17.17
CA GLU A 398 22.19 18.01 -16.44
C GLU A 398 23.43 18.64 -15.77
N SER A 399 24.32 17.80 -15.21
CA SER A 399 25.58 18.27 -14.62
C SER A 399 26.54 18.85 -15.66
N ARG A 400 26.64 18.27 -16.86
CA ARG A 400 27.44 18.81 -17.98
C ARG A 400 26.98 20.20 -18.43
N LEU A 401 25.69 20.50 -18.36
CA LEU A 401 25.16 21.82 -18.72
C LEU A 401 25.43 22.90 -17.66
N SER A 402 25.49 22.51 -16.38
CA SER A 402 25.96 23.42 -15.31
C SER A 402 27.46 23.70 -15.42
N VAL A 403 28.21 22.71 -15.91
CA VAL A 403 29.66 22.82 -16.13
C VAL A 403 29.97 23.59 -17.41
N GLU A 404 29.19 23.50 -18.50
CA GLU A 404 29.39 24.32 -19.71
C GLU A 404 29.18 25.84 -19.46
N SER A 405 28.36 26.23 -18.47
CA SER A 405 28.29 27.64 -18.03
C SER A 405 29.50 28.09 -17.21
N ASP A 406 30.22 27.16 -16.58
CA ASP A 406 31.38 27.41 -15.73
C ASP A 406 32.73 27.11 -16.41
N GLU A 407 32.75 26.35 -17.52
CA GLU A 407 33.93 25.95 -18.31
C GLU A 407 34.52 27.08 -19.17
N LYS A 408 33.94 28.28 -19.15
CA LYS A 408 34.68 29.50 -19.53
C LYS A 408 35.75 29.90 -18.52
N LYS A 409 35.89 29.19 -17.40
CA LYS A 409 36.96 29.40 -16.42
C LYS A 409 37.53 28.08 -15.94
N ARG A 410 38.74 27.80 -16.44
CA ARG A 410 39.81 26.93 -15.89
C ARG A 410 39.95 25.57 -16.58
N GLU A 411 40.85 25.55 -17.57
CA GLU A 411 41.63 24.36 -17.95
C GLU A 411 42.83 24.23 -17.02
N ILE A 412 43.09 23.02 -16.45
CA ILE A 412 44.41 22.36 -16.34
C ILE A 412 44.17 20.83 -16.23
N PRO A 413 44.96 19.94 -16.87
CA PRO A 413 44.67 18.50 -17.06
C PRO A 413 45.41 17.58 -16.07
N LEU A 414 44.97 16.32 -15.93
CA LEU A 414 45.79 15.11 -16.17
C LEU A 414 45.09 13.78 -15.81
N GLU A 415 45.22 12.84 -16.75
CA GLU A 415 45.61 11.41 -16.62
C GLU A 415 44.75 10.31 -15.97
N SER A 416 45.02 9.14 -16.54
CA SER A 416 44.28 7.89 -16.68
C SER A 416 44.52 6.85 -15.57
N GLY A 417 43.56 5.94 -15.39
CA GLY A 417 43.79 4.68 -14.66
C GLY A 417 42.59 3.75 -14.75
N SER A 418 42.71 2.71 -15.57
CA SER A 418 41.76 1.60 -15.75
C SER A 418 41.86 0.58 -14.62
N GLU A 419 40.77 -0.14 -14.30
CA GLU A 419 40.81 -1.60 -14.13
C GLU A 419 39.39 -2.21 -14.11
N LYS A 420 39.22 -3.28 -14.89
CA LYS A 420 38.01 -4.12 -15.01
C LYS A 420 38.27 -5.44 -14.28
N THR A 421 37.26 -5.97 -13.59
CA THR A 421 37.27 -7.36 -13.12
C THR A 421 35.89 -7.99 -13.30
N ASP A 422 35.85 -9.03 -14.13
CA ASP A 422 34.72 -9.93 -14.39
C ASP A 422 34.62 -11.04 -13.34
N ILE A 423 33.40 -11.46 -12.95
CA ILE A 423 33.12 -12.72 -12.24
C ILE A 423 31.82 -13.35 -12.79
N PRO A 424 31.72 -14.68 -13.00
CA PRO A 424 30.69 -15.32 -13.82
C PRO A 424 29.43 -15.75 -13.05
N VAL A 425 28.31 -15.78 -13.77
CA VAL A 425 26.96 -16.19 -13.34
C VAL A 425 26.69 -17.64 -13.76
N ASN A 426 26.11 -18.45 -12.88
CA ASN A 426 25.62 -19.79 -13.23
C ASN A 426 24.19 -19.98 -12.67
N VAL A 427 23.20 -20.19 -13.55
CA VAL A 427 21.79 -20.45 -13.21
C VAL A 427 21.31 -21.68 -13.98
N PRO A 428 20.72 -22.70 -13.33
CA PRO A 428 20.18 -23.87 -14.03
C PRO A 428 18.77 -23.61 -14.58
N GLU A 429 18.57 -23.94 -15.85
CA GLU A 429 17.28 -23.99 -16.55
C GLU A 429 16.46 -25.21 -16.13
N LYS A 430 15.15 -25.01 -15.92
CA LYS A 430 14.08 -25.87 -16.45
C LYS A 430 12.72 -25.30 -16.07
N GLU A 431 11.94 -24.92 -17.06
CA GLU A 431 10.52 -25.30 -17.16
C GLU A 431 10.01 -24.87 -18.54
N ARG A 432 9.79 -25.87 -19.40
CA ARG A 432 9.10 -25.76 -20.68
C ARG A 432 7.95 -26.76 -20.67
N ASP A 433 6.86 -26.29 -21.24
CA ASP A 433 5.68 -27.01 -21.73
C ASP A 433 4.56 -27.29 -20.74
N LEU A 434 3.41 -26.67 -21.07
CA LEU A 434 2.03 -27.17 -21.09
C LEU A 434 1.09 -25.96 -20.95
N LEU A 435 0.48 -25.48 -22.04
CA LEU A 435 -0.72 -24.62 -22.04
C LEU A 435 -1.15 -24.32 -23.48
N ASP A 436 -2.06 -25.12 -24.05
CA ASP A 436 -2.75 -24.75 -25.31
C ASP A 436 -4.29 -24.99 -25.31
N ASP A 437 -4.87 -25.69 -24.34
CA ASP A 437 -6.30 -26.06 -24.43
C ASP A 437 -7.29 -25.30 -23.52
N GLU A 438 -6.85 -24.48 -22.55
CA GLU A 438 -7.78 -23.76 -21.63
C GLU A 438 -8.15 -22.32 -22.07
N ILE A 439 -7.61 -21.83 -23.19
CA ILE A 439 -7.73 -20.41 -23.62
C ILE A 439 -9.16 -20.03 -24.09
N ARG A 440 -10.06 -20.99 -24.36
CA ARG A 440 -11.29 -20.70 -25.13
C ARG A 440 -12.49 -20.16 -24.35
N ASN A 441 -12.56 -20.17 -23.00
CA ASN A 441 -13.73 -19.56 -22.33
C ASN A 441 -13.53 -19.09 -20.86
N PRO A 442 -12.74 -18.02 -20.61
CA PRO A 442 -12.51 -17.45 -19.27
C PRO A 442 -13.72 -16.69 -18.67
N LEU A 443 -14.79 -16.46 -19.45
CA LEU A 443 -15.90 -15.58 -19.06
C LEU A 443 -16.74 -16.07 -17.86
N LYS A 444 -16.69 -17.37 -17.51
CA LYS A 444 -17.40 -17.92 -16.35
C LYS A 444 -16.78 -17.56 -14.99
N LYS A 445 -15.47 -17.26 -14.92
CA LYS A 445 -14.77 -16.99 -13.64
C LYS A 445 -14.96 -15.56 -13.12
N PHE A 446 -15.39 -14.61 -13.95
CA PHE A 446 -15.60 -13.21 -13.53
C PHE A 446 -16.68 -13.05 -12.44
N GLY A 447 -17.66 -13.96 -12.35
CA GLY A 447 -18.69 -13.92 -11.30
C GLY A 447 -18.19 -14.25 -9.89
N ILE A 448 -17.02 -14.88 -9.75
CA ILE A 448 -16.42 -15.22 -8.44
C ILE A 448 -15.64 -14.02 -7.86
N PHE A 449 -15.06 -13.17 -8.72
CA PHE A 449 -14.34 -11.96 -8.31
C PHE A 449 -15.26 -10.86 -7.74
N ALA A 450 -16.55 -10.90 -8.10
CA ALA A 450 -17.61 -10.00 -7.63
C ALA A 450 -17.86 -10.04 -6.10
N GLN A 451 -17.31 -11.03 -5.40
CA GLN A 451 -17.52 -11.22 -3.96
C GLN A 451 -16.52 -10.46 -3.07
N ASN A 452 -15.55 -9.72 -3.64
CA ASN A 452 -14.55 -8.99 -2.88
C ASN A 452 -14.94 -7.49 -2.73
N PRO A 453 -15.40 -7.03 -1.54
CA PRO A 453 -16.01 -5.72 -1.36
C PRO A 453 -14.95 -4.63 -1.14
N MET A 454 -13.92 -4.53 -1.96
CA MET A 454 -12.78 -3.62 -1.73
C MET A 454 -12.99 -2.18 -2.20
N LEU A 455 -14.21 -1.74 -2.53
CA LEU A 455 -14.44 -0.36 -2.99
C LEU A 455 -15.46 0.46 -2.20
N PRO A 456 -15.24 1.80 -2.14
CA PRO A 456 -16.25 2.75 -1.71
C PRO A 456 -17.54 2.63 -2.53
N SER A 457 -18.66 3.05 -1.97
CA SER A 457 -19.93 3.06 -2.70
C SER A 457 -19.83 3.91 -3.98
N PRO A 458 -20.67 3.69 -5.01
CA PRO A 458 -20.73 4.54 -6.19
C PRO A 458 -20.88 6.05 -5.88
N ALA A 459 -21.40 6.41 -4.71
CA ALA A 459 -21.50 7.79 -4.24
C ALA A 459 -20.16 8.41 -3.79
N ALA A 460 -19.20 7.58 -3.34
CA ALA A 460 -17.85 8.04 -3.00
C ALA A 460 -16.99 8.25 -4.27
N ILE A 461 -17.19 7.45 -5.32
CA ILE A 461 -16.58 7.68 -6.65
C ILE A 461 -17.06 9.01 -7.26
N ARG A 462 -18.35 9.37 -7.07
CA ARG A 462 -18.94 10.63 -7.55
C ARG A 462 -18.45 11.90 -6.83
N ASN A 463 -17.90 11.79 -5.62
CA ASN A 463 -17.46 12.94 -4.82
C ASN A 463 -15.95 13.23 -4.95
N HIS A 464 -15.23 12.50 -5.80
CA HIS A 464 -13.86 12.87 -6.14
C HIS A 464 -13.89 14.02 -7.14
N PRO A 465 -13.27 15.17 -6.82
CA PRO A 465 -13.13 16.23 -7.81
C PRO A 465 -12.30 15.68 -8.96
N LEU A 466 -12.90 15.60 -10.16
CA LEU A 466 -12.15 15.55 -11.41
C LEU A 466 -11.02 16.60 -11.29
N PRO A 467 -9.77 16.30 -11.65
CA PRO A 467 -8.82 17.38 -11.86
C PRO A 467 -9.48 18.34 -12.86
N CYS A 468 -9.72 19.57 -12.41
CA CYS A 468 -10.17 20.67 -13.26
C CYS A 468 -9.07 20.96 -14.29
N TYR A 469 -8.97 20.12 -15.32
CA TYR A 469 -8.45 20.53 -16.61
C TYR A 469 -9.57 21.34 -17.25
N THR A 470 -9.68 22.60 -16.83
CA THR A 470 -10.57 23.56 -17.49
C THR A 470 -10.20 23.61 -18.97
N ARG A 471 -11.13 23.12 -19.81
CA ARG A 471 -11.22 23.48 -21.22
C ARG A 471 -11.13 25.01 -21.33
N THR A 472 -10.05 25.52 -21.89
CA THR A 472 -10.10 26.76 -22.66
C THR A 472 -10.02 26.37 -24.12
N LEU A 473 -11.19 26.10 -24.70
CA LEU A 473 -11.40 26.15 -26.14
C LEU A 473 -11.34 27.61 -26.56
N SER A 474 -10.42 27.95 -27.45
CA SER A 474 -10.59 28.98 -28.47
C SER A 474 -10.08 28.42 -29.78
#